data_AF-A0A968B2N8-F1
#
_entry.id   AF-A0A968B2N8-F1
#
_cell.length_a   1.000
_cell.length_b   1.000
_cell.length_c   1.000
_cell.angle_alpha   90.00
_cell.angle_beta   90.00
_cell.angle_gamma   90.00
#
_symmetry.space_group_name_H-M   'P 1'
#
loop_
_entity.id
_entity.type
_entity.pdbx_description
1 polymer ?
#
loop_
_entity_poly.entity_id
_entity_poly.type
_entity_poly.pdbx_seq_one_letter_code
_entity_poly.pdbx_strand_id
1 'polypeptide(L)' 'KKPLNHFLPGTPVLSFGTAGCNLACKFCQNWDISKSREIDTLADAASPETIARAAKKLGCRSVAFTYNDPVIFLEYA' A
#
# COMPACT_ATOMS: atom_id res chain seq x y z
N LYS A 1 -3.36 12.94 -3.64
CA LYS A 1 -2.86 12.92 -5.05
C LYS A 1 -1.40 12.44 -5.01
N LYS A 2 -1.02 11.38 -5.75
CA LYS A 2 0.38 10.90 -5.75
C LYS A 2 1.28 11.86 -6.53
N PRO A 3 2.56 12.02 -6.14
CA PRO A 3 3.52 12.92 -6.79
C PRO A 3 4.08 12.33 -8.11
N LEU A 4 3.19 11.83 -8.98
CA LEU A 4 3.53 11.14 -10.24
C LEU A 4 3.03 11.95 -11.44
N ASN A 5 3.34 13.26 -11.50
CA ASN A 5 2.75 14.16 -12.49
C ASN A 5 3.20 13.86 -13.94
N HIS A 6 4.40 13.29 -14.11
CA HIS A 6 4.97 12.95 -15.42
C HIS A 6 5.01 11.44 -15.69
N PHE A 7 4.52 10.62 -14.75
CA PHE A 7 4.53 9.17 -14.87
C PHE A 7 3.09 8.66 -15.02
N LEU A 8 2.72 8.31 -16.25
CA LEU A 8 1.35 7.89 -16.62
C LEU A 8 0.26 8.88 -16.13
N PRO A 9 0.32 10.15 -16.57
CA PRO A 9 -0.61 11.19 -16.11
C PRO A 9 -2.06 10.82 -16.40
N GLY A 10 -2.94 11.12 -15.43
CA GLY A 10 -4.39 10.84 -15.53
C GLY A 10 -4.78 9.37 -15.33
N THR A 11 -3.82 8.46 -15.14
CA THR A 11 -4.13 7.04 -14.90
C THR A 11 -4.33 6.74 -13.41
N PRO A 12 -5.23 5.82 -13.05
CA PRO A 12 -5.40 5.40 -11.67
C PRO A 12 -4.23 4.51 -11.21
N VAL A 13 -3.92 4.60 -9.91
CA VAL A 13 -2.86 3.82 -9.25
C VAL A 13 -3.48 3.05 -8.10
N LEU A 14 -3.37 1.72 -8.13
CA LEU A 14 -3.76 0.88 -7.00
C LEU A 14 -2.77 1.12 -5.86
N SER A 15 -3.26 1.55 -4.70
CA SER A 15 -2.43 1.78 -3.51
C SER A 15 -2.80 0.80 -2.43
N PHE A 16 -1.81 0.14 -1.84
CA PHE A 16 -2.01 -0.75 -0.71
C PHE A 16 -0.89 -0.55 0.31
N GLY A 17 -1.15 -0.94 1.55
CA GLY A 17 -0.18 -1.01 2.64
C GLY A 17 -0.45 -2.25 3.47
N THR A 18 0.46 -2.60 4.36
CA THR A 18 0.26 -3.72 5.29
C THR A 18 0.07 -3.20 6.71
N ALA A 19 -0.36 -4.09 7.62
CA ALA A 19 -0.43 -3.77 9.03
C ALA A 19 0.99 -3.64 9.61
N GLY A 20 1.23 -2.56 10.37
CA GLY A 20 2.51 -2.31 11.04
C GLY A 20 3.47 -1.41 10.26
N CYS A 21 4.30 -0.67 11.00
CA CYS A 21 5.29 0.27 10.49
C CYS A 21 6.43 0.45 11.52
N ASN A 22 7.68 0.42 11.05
CA ASN A 22 8.89 0.48 11.90
C ASN A 22 9.13 1.88 12.46
N LEU A 23 8.43 2.88 11.92
CA LEU A 23 8.58 4.28 12.28
C LEU A 23 7.53 4.68 13.32
N ALA A 24 7.92 5.48 14.32
CA ALA A 24 7.03 5.98 15.37
C ALA A 24 6.65 7.46 15.14
N CYS A 25 6.20 7.78 13.93
CA CYS A 25 5.90 9.17 13.54
C CYS A 25 4.80 9.77 14.41
N LYS A 26 5.07 10.92 15.05
CA LYS A 26 4.11 11.64 15.92
C LYS A 26 2.86 12.15 15.18
N PHE A 27 2.95 12.37 13.86
CA PHE A 27 1.89 12.95 13.03
C PHE A 27 1.49 12.03 11.87
N CYS A 28 1.56 10.70 12.07
CA CYS A 28 1.24 9.74 11.03
C CYS A 28 -0.25 9.86 10.63
N GLN A 29 -0.52 10.19 9.37
CA GLN A 29 -1.88 10.24 8.82
C GLN A 29 -2.49 8.83 8.62
N ASN A 30 -1.65 7.80 8.67
CA ASN A 30 -2.03 6.40 8.50
C ASN A 30 -1.80 5.62 9.80
N TRP A 31 -1.84 6.30 10.96
CA TRP A 31 -1.49 5.72 12.26
C TRP A 31 -2.31 4.48 12.57
N ASP A 32 -3.61 4.50 12.28
CA ASP A 32 -4.52 3.39 12.58
C ASP A 32 -4.09 2.08 11.91
N ILE A 33 -3.59 2.12 10.67
CA ILE A 33 -3.07 0.93 9.97
C ILE A 33 -1.58 0.67 10.26
N SER A 34 -0.78 1.73 10.44
CA SER A 34 0.66 1.64 10.72
C SER A 34 1.00 1.17 12.14
N LYS A 35 0.09 1.38 13.10
CA LYS A 35 0.24 1.00 14.52
C LYS A 35 -0.86 0.07 15.00
N SER A 36 -1.68 -0.45 14.09
CA SER A 36 -2.60 -1.53 14.40
C SER A 36 -1.83 -2.69 15.01
N ARG A 37 -2.23 -3.09 16.22
CA ARG A 37 -1.85 -4.38 16.82
C ARG A 37 -2.86 -5.46 16.45
N GLU A 38 -3.96 -5.07 15.81
CA GLU A 38 -4.96 -5.95 15.26
C GLU A 38 -4.59 -6.23 13.80
N ILE A 39 -3.75 -7.24 13.61
CA ILE A 39 -3.46 -7.79 12.27
C ILE A 39 -4.73 -8.43 11.69
N ASP A 40 -5.64 -8.91 12.55
CA ASP A 40 -6.81 -9.69 12.16
C ASP A 40 -7.99 -8.89 11.58
N THR A 41 -8.09 -7.57 11.79
CA THR A 41 -9.29 -6.80 11.42
C THR A 41 -9.15 -5.99 10.13
N LEU A 42 -7.94 -5.82 9.58
CA LEU A 42 -7.69 -4.94 8.42
C LEU A 42 -6.77 -5.55 7.34
N ALA A 43 -6.24 -6.76 7.52
CA ALA A 43 -5.35 -7.39 6.56
C ALA A 43 -6.02 -8.58 5.84
N ASP A 44 -6.14 -8.49 4.52
CA ASP A 44 -6.46 -9.63 3.67
C ASP A 44 -5.15 -10.19 3.06
N ALA A 45 -5.12 -11.50 2.84
CA ALA A 45 -3.95 -12.15 2.25
C ALA A 45 -3.85 -11.79 0.77
N ALA A 46 -2.78 -11.09 0.38
CA ALA A 46 -2.59 -10.63 -0.98
C ALA A 46 -1.22 -11.05 -1.53
N SER A 47 -1.20 -12.10 -2.37
CA SER A 47 0.01 -12.44 -3.14
C SER A 47 0.29 -11.40 -4.24
N PRO A 48 1.54 -11.31 -4.76
CA PRO A 48 1.87 -10.44 -5.88
C PRO A 48 0.94 -10.61 -7.09
N GLU A 49 0.55 -11.85 -7.41
CA GLU A 49 -0.38 -12.14 -8.50
C GLU A 49 -1.79 -11.62 -8.21
N THR A 50 -2.24 -11.71 -6.96
CA THR A 50 -3.55 -11.16 -6.55
C THR A 50 -3.57 -9.65 -6.68
N ILE A 51 -2.49 -8.97 -6.28
CA ILE A 51 -2.33 -7.51 -6.42
C ILE A 51 -2.33 -7.12 -7.90
N ALA A 52 -1.56 -7.84 -8.74
CA ALA A 52 -1.50 -7.58 -10.18
C ALA A 52 -2.87 -7.80 -10.86
N ARG A 53 -3.59 -8.88 -10.49
CA ARG A 53 -4.95 -9.13 -10.98
C ARG A 53 -5.93 -8.05 -10.55
N ALA A 54 -5.86 -7.60 -9.30
CA ALA A 54 -6.70 -6.53 -8.79
C ALA A 54 -6.44 -5.21 -9.53
N ALA A 55 -5.17 -4.84 -9.73
CA ALA A 55 -4.78 -3.66 -10.49
C ALA A 55 -5.35 -3.70 -11.92
N LYS A 56 -5.20 -4.85 -12.60
CA LYS A 56 -5.75 -5.05 -13.94
C LYS A 56 -7.28 -4.96 -13.96
N LYS A 57 -7.98 -5.59 -13.00
CA LYS A 57 -9.45 -5.56 -12.89
C LYS A 57 -9.97 -4.14 -12.65
N LEU A 58 -9.24 -3.33 -11.88
CA LEU A 58 -9.58 -1.94 -11.58
C LEU A 58 -9.08 -0.95 -12.64
N GLY A 59 -8.48 -1.42 -13.74
CA GLY A 59 -7.94 -0.56 -14.80
C GLY A 59 -6.75 0.30 -14.38
N CYS A 60 -6.08 -0.06 -13.28
CA CYS A 60 -4.88 0.62 -12.79
C CYS A 60 -3.67 0.22 -13.62
N ARG A 61 -2.89 1.22 -14.06
CA ARG A 61 -1.63 0.98 -14.81
C ARG A 61 -0.40 0.88 -13.91
N SER A 62 -0.56 1.27 -12.65
CA SER A 62 0.51 1.26 -11.66
C SER A 62 -0.01 0.72 -10.33
N VAL A 63 0.92 0.14 -9.58
CA VAL A 63 0.71 -0.28 -8.19
C VAL A 63 1.69 0.50 -7.31
N ALA A 64 1.25 0.91 -6.13
CA ALA A 64 2.09 1.59 -5.16
C ALA A 64 1.91 0.95 -3.78
N PHE A 65 2.96 0.29 -3.31
CA PHE A 65 3.08 -0.09 -1.91
C PHE A 65 3.39 1.17 -1.09
N THR A 66 2.50 1.55 -0.19
CA THR A 66 2.56 2.80 0.57
C THR A 66 1.78 2.66 1.88
N TYR A 67 1.73 3.72 2.69
CA TYR A 67 1.06 3.80 4.01
C TYR A 67 1.76 3.15 5.20
N ASN A 68 2.87 2.46 4.99
CA ASN A 68 3.77 1.97 6.03
C ASN A 68 5.22 1.90 5.52
N ASP A 69 6.14 1.51 6.41
CA ASP A 69 7.54 1.30 6.07
C ASP A 69 7.67 0.09 5.13
N PRO A 70 8.16 0.26 3.89
CA PRO A 70 8.20 -0.81 2.90
C PRO A 70 9.14 -1.95 3.29
N VAL A 71 10.04 -1.75 4.27
CA VAL A 71 11.00 -2.76 4.71
C VAL A 71 10.36 -3.80 5.64
N ILE A 72 9.19 -3.53 6.24
CA ILE A 72 8.52 -4.54 7.09
C ILE A 72 8.11 -5.78 6.29
N PHE A 73 7.84 -5.63 5.00
CA PHE A 73 7.46 -6.72 4.10
C PHE A 73 8.20 -6.58 2.78
N LEU A 74 9.53 -6.43 2.84
CA LEU A 74 10.37 -6.33 1.64
C LEU A 74 10.16 -7.53 0.69
N GLU A 75 9.79 -8.69 1.22
CA GLU A 75 9.45 -9.90 0.46
C GLU A 75 8.28 -9.70 -0.52
N TYR A 76 7.50 -8.62 -0.36
CA TYR A 76 6.37 -8.25 -1.23
C TYR A 76 6.67 -7.10 -2.20
N ALA A 77 7.87 -6.50 -2.13
CA ALA A 77 8.28 -5.35 -2.94
C ALA A 77 9.04 -5.75 -4.23
#